data_AF-A0A1H9RPT7-F1
#
_entry.id   AF-A0A1H9RPT7-F1
#
_cell.length_a   1.000
_cell.length_b   1.000
_cell.length_c   1.000
_cell.angle_alpha   90.00
_cell.angle_beta   90.00
_cell.angle_gamma   90.00
#
_symmetry.space_group_name_H-M   'P 1'
#
loop_
_entity.id
_entity.type
_entity.pdbx_description
1 polymer ?
#
loop_
_entity_poly.entity_id
_entity_poly.type
_entity_poly.pdbx_seq_one_letter_code
_entity_poly.pdbx_strand_id
1 'polypeptide(L)'
;MTGFGVDPGELHKFAEGQFRRQNALASAANTASGVNLGGETFGQLLQWFADDAQDKARETVDNLKKLAEGVGQAAADTKTTALTYETHEDSNRNRFGGER
;
A
#
# COMPACT_ATOMS: atom_id res chain seq x y z
N MET A 1 -23.09 -16.78 4.73
CA MET A 1 -21.85 -16.64 5.51
C MET A 1 -20.98 -17.84 5.20
N THR A 2 -19.71 -17.61 4.93
CA THR A 2 -18.71 -18.63 4.59
C THR A 2 -18.34 -19.51 5.79
N GLY A 3 -17.72 -20.66 5.52
CA GLY A 3 -17.22 -21.55 6.58
C GLY A 3 -16.16 -20.91 7.50
N PHE A 4 -15.59 -19.79 7.07
CA PHE A 4 -14.53 -19.06 7.77
C PHE A 4 -15.03 -17.83 8.55
N GLY A 5 -16.34 -17.56 8.55
CA GLY A 5 -16.91 -16.38 9.24
C GLY A 5 -16.54 -15.03 8.61
N VAL A 6 -15.91 -15.04 7.43
CA VAL A 6 -15.47 -13.86 6.69
C VAL A 6 -15.77 -14.06 5.20
N ASP A 7 -16.45 -13.10 4.59
CA ASP A 7 -16.77 -13.13 3.16
C ASP A 7 -15.52 -12.84 2.30
N PRO A 8 -15.08 -13.77 1.42
CA PRO A 8 -13.97 -13.53 0.50
C PRO A 8 -14.17 -12.30 -0.38
N GLY A 9 -15.41 -11.97 -0.75
CA GLY A 9 -15.72 -10.76 -1.51
C GLY A 9 -15.36 -9.48 -0.74
N GLU A 10 -15.58 -9.46 0.57
CA GLU A 10 -15.17 -8.34 1.44
C GLU A 10 -13.65 -8.27 1.60
N LEU A 11 -12.97 -9.42 1.64
CA LEU A 11 -11.50 -9.48 1.65
C LEU A 11 -10.90 -8.93 0.34
N HIS A 12 -11.48 -9.25 -0.82
CA HIS A 12 -11.07 -8.67 -2.11
C HIS A 12 -11.26 -7.15 -2.14
N LYS A 13 -12.42 -6.64 -1.69
CA LYS A 13 -12.67 -5.19 -1.60
C LYS A 13 -11.69 -4.50 -0.67
N PHE A 14 -11.39 -5.10 0.48
CA PHE A 14 -10.40 -4.58 1.41
C PHE A 14 -9.02 -4.52 0.75
N ALA A 15 -8.57 -5.62 0.13
CA ALA A 15 -7.29 -5.68 -0.57
C ALA A 15 -7.20 -4.63 -1.69
N GLU A 16 -8.25 -4.47 -2.49
CA GLU A 16 -8.32 -3.43 -3.53
C GLU A 16 -8.20 -2.01 -2.93
N GLY A 17 -8.90 -1.75 -1.83
CA GLY A 17 -8.80 -0.49 -1.10
C GLY A 17 -7.36 -0.20 -0.61
N GLN A 18 -6.65 -1.23 -0.15
CA GLN A 18 -5.24 -1.10 0.26
C GLN A 18 -4.30 -0.91 -0.93
N PHE A 19 -4.49 -1.61 -2.06
CA PHE A 19 -3.71 -1.36 -3.27
C PHE A 19 -3.87 0.08 -3.79
N ARG A 20 -5.08 0.64 -3.73
CA ARG A 20 -5.31 2.06 -4.08
C ARG A 20 -4.52 3.00 -3.15
N ARG A 21 -4.43 2.68 -1.86
CA ARG A 21 -3.63 3.46 -0.89
C ARG A 21 -2.13 3.33 -1.14
N GLN A 22 -1.63 2.13 -1.42
CA GLN A 22 -0.24 1.92 -1.85
C GLN A 22 0.10 2.82 -3.05
N ASN A 23 -0.75 2.84 -4.08
CA ASN A 23 -0.54 3.68 -5.26
C ASN A 23 -0.54 5.18 -4.91
N ALA A 24 -1.47 5.62 -4.06
CA ALA A 24 -1.52 7.01 -3.60
C ALA A 24 -0.26 7.41 -2.82
N LEU A 25 0.23 6.53 -1.94
CA LEU A 25 1.46 6.75 -1.17
C LEU A 25 2.70 6.79 -2.07
N ALA A 26 2.78 5.90 -3.05
CA ALA A 26 3.86 5.91 -4.04
C ALA A 26 3.84 7.20 -4.87
N SER A 27 2.65 7.68 -5.27
CA SER A 27 2.50 8.96 -5.96
C SER A 27 2.92 10.13 -5.07
N ALA A 28 2.55 10.12 -3.79
CA ALA A 28 2.96 11.15 -2.84
C ALA A 28 4.48 11.17 -2.64
N ALA A 29 5.12 10.00 -2.56
CA ALA A 29 6.56 9.87 -2.49
C ALA A 29 7.25 10.45 -3.74
N ASN A 30 6.70 10.18 -4.93
CA ASN A 30 7.22 10.75 -6.18
C ASN A 30 7.11 12.28 -6.19
N THR A 31 5.97 12.85 -5.79
CA THR A 31 5.81 14.30 -5.67
C THR A 31 6.79 14.90 -4.66
N ALA A 32 6.93 14.29 -3.48
CA ALA A 32 7.84 14.76 -2.44
C ALA A 32 9.33 14.67 -2.85
N SER A 33 9.69 13.69 -3.69
CA SER A 33 11.05 13.59 -4.25
C SER A 33 11.40 14.72 -5.21
N GLY A 34 10.40 15.43 -5.73
CA GLY A 34 10.59 16.62 -6.56
C GLY A 34 10.99 17.88 -5.77
N VAL A 35 10.99 17.82 -4.43
CA VAL A 35 11.47 18.95 -3.61
C VAL A 35 12.99 19.07 -3.79
N ASN A 36 13.39 19.99 -4.66
CA ASN A 36 14.77 20.40 -4.87
C ASN A 36 14.88 21.89 -4.58
N LEU A 37 15.43 22.23 -3.41
CA LEU A 37 15.52 23.62 -2.98
C LEU A 37 16.75 24.34 -3.55
N GLY A 38 17.72 23.60 -4.12
CA GLY A 38 18.89 24.14 -4.83
C GLY A 38 19.83 24.96 -3.93
N GLY A 39 21.13 24.63 -3.94
CA GLY A 39 22.13 25.46 -3.26
C GLY A 39 22.26 26.86 -3.89
N GLU A 40 22.00 26.98 -5.18
CA GLU A 40 22.09 28.24 -5.94
C GLU A 40 20.94 29.22 -5.64
N THR A 41 19.76 28.71 -5.27
CA THR A 41 18.57 29.55 -4.97
C THR A 41 18.75 30.40 -3.72
N PHE A 42 19.52 29.89 -2.76
CA PHE A 42 19.58 30.41 -1.39
C PHE A 42 20.93 31.05 -1.02
N GLY A 43 21.98 30.81 -1.82
CA GLY A 43 23.34 31.26 -1.51
C GLY A 43 23.89 30.68 -0.19
N GLN A 44 25.15 30.95 0.15
CA GLN A 44 25.82 30.33 1.31
C GLN A 44 25.09 30.55 2.66
N LEU A 45 24.36 31.65 2.84
CA LEU A 45 23.73 32.00 4.12
C LEU A 45 22.42 31.25 4.40
N LEU A 46 21.66 30.88 3.36
CA LEU A 46 20.39 30.15 3.51
C LEU A 46 20.52 28.68 3.07
N GLN A 47 21.72 28.23 2.71
CA GLN A 47 22.00 26.87 2.27
C GLN A 47 21.64 25.82 3.33
N TRP A 48 21.84 26.12 4.63
CA TRP A 48 21.47 25.21 5.71
C TRP A 48 19.95 24.96 5.81
N PHE A 49 19.11 25.95 5.48
CA PHE A 49 17.66 25.75 5.40
C PHE A 49 17.29 24.86 4.21
N ALA A 50 17.97 25.04 3.07
CA ALA A 50 17.79 24.20 1.90
C ALA A 50 18.21 22.76 2.16
N ASP A 51 19.31 22.56 2.91
CA ASP A 51 19.82 21.25 3.30
C ASP A 51 18.86 20.55 4.28
N ASP A 52 18.43 21.22 5.35
CA ASP A 52 17.48 20.66 6.33
C ASP A 52 16.15 20.27 5.68
N ALA A 53 15.59 21.14 4.84
CA ALA A 53 14.33 20.85 4.17
C ALA A 53 14.48 19.75 3.09
N GLN A 54 15.63 19.63 2.43
CA GLN A 54 15.92 18.50 1.53
C GLN A 54 16.04 17.18 2.29
N ASP A 55 16.70 17.18 3.44
CA ASP A 55 16.84 15.96 4.26
C ASP A 55 15.48 15.53 4.81
N LYS A 56 14.63 16.47 5.23
CA LYS A 56 13.25 16.18 5.64
C LYS A 56 12.39 15.67 4.48
N ALA A 57 12.58 16.20 3.28
CA ALA A 57 11.92 15.69 2.09
C ALA A 57 12.34 14.24 1.80
N ARG A 58 13.64 13.93 1.85
CA ARG A 58 14.17 12.56 1.66
C ARG A 58 13.63 11.59 2.71
N GLU A 59 13.69 11.98 3.99
CA GLU A 59 13.16 11.18 5.10
C GLU A 59 11.67 10.86 4.90
N THR A 60 10.89 11.86 4.47
CA THR A 60 9.47 11.71 4.18
C THR A 60 9.22 10.76 3.01
N VAL A 61 9.99 10.91 1.92
CA VAL A 61 9.91 10.02 0.75
C VAL A 61 10.16 8.58 1.14
N ASP A 62 11.18 8.31 1.95
CA ASP A 62 11.52 6.96 2.40
C ASP A 62 10.43 6.37 3.30
N ASN A 63 9.87 7.17 4.21
CA ASN A 63 8.77 6.73 5.07
C ASN A 63 7.49 6.44 4.27
N LEU A 64 7.18 7.26 3.26
CA LEU A 64 6.05 7.01 2.35
C LEU A 64 6.22 5.72 1.56
N LYS A 65 7.43 5.44 1.06
CA LYS A 65 7.75 4.19 0.36
C LYS A 65 7.58 2.97 1.27
N LYS A 66 8.13 3.01 2.49
CA LYS A 66 7.97 1.92 3.48
C LYS A 66 6.51 1.67 3.83
N LEU A 67 5.71 2.72 4.00
CA LEU A 67 4.28 2.59 4.27
C LEU A 67 3.53 2.01 3.06
N ALA A 68 3.85 2.45 1.84
CA ALA A 68 3.27 1.91 0.62
C ALA A 68 3.56 0.40 0.49
N GLU A 69 4.78 -0.01 0.80
CA GLU A 69 5.21 -1.41 0.77
C GLU A 69 4.47 -2.26 1.80
N GLY A 70 4.37 -1.80 3.06
CA GLY A 70 3.65 -2.52 4.11
C GLY A 70 2.15 -2.67 3.82
N VAL A 71 1.51 -1.60 3.31
CA VAL A 71 0.09 -1.66 2.89
C VAL A 71 -0.09 -2.58 1.69
N GLY A 72 0.84 -2.57 0.74
CA GLY A 72 0.83 -3.48 -0.42
C GLY A 72 1.00 -4.95 -0.05
N GLN A 73 1.88 -5.27 0.90
CA GLN A 73 2.04 -6.61 1.44
C GLN A 73 0.76 -7.09 2.13
N ALA A 74 0.19 -6.28 3.02
CA ALA A 74 -1.08 -6.60 3.67
C ALA A 74 -2.22 -6.83 2.66
N ALA A 75 -2.27 -6.05 1.58
CA ALA A 75 -3.23 -6.24 0.49
C ALA A 75 -3.02 -7.57 -0.25
N ALA A 76 -1.77 -7.92 -0.56
CA ALA A 76 -1.43 -9.17 -1.24
C ALA A 76 -1.75 -10.40 -0.39
N ASP A 77 -1.43 -10.36 0.91
CA ASP A 77 -1.74 -11.42 1.86
C ASP A 77 -3.25 -11.60 2.01
N THR A 78 -3.98 -10.47 2.10
CA THR A 78 -5.44 -10.51 2.20
C THR A 78 -6.08 -11.10 0.94
N LYS A 79 -5.60 -10.71 -0.24
CA LYS A 79 -6.07 -11.28 -1.52
C LYS A 79 -5.79 -12.77 -1.61
N THR A 80 -4.59 -13.20 -1.19
CA THR A 80 -4.20 -14.62 -1.16
C THR A 80 -5.09 -15.41 -0.21
N THR A 81 -5.43 -14.83 0.93
CA THR A 81 -6.36 -15.42 1.91
C THR A 81 -7.76 -15.57 1.33
N ALA A 82 -8.27 -14.54 0.63
CA ALA A 82 -9.57 -14.60 -0.04
C ALA A 82 -9.63 -15.75 -1.06
N LEU A 83 -8.61 -15.87 -1.92
CA LEU A 83 -8.50 -16.96 -2.90
C LEU A 83 -8.44 -18.34 -2.24
N THR A 84 -7.76 -18.44 -1.10
CA THR A 84 -7.67 -19.68 -0.32
C THR A 84 -9.05 -20.08 0.21
N TYR A 85 -9.81 -19.13 0.75
CA TYR A 85 -11.17 -19.38 1.24
C TYR A 85 -12.10 -19.81 0.11
N GLU A 86 -12.08 -19.10 -1.02
CA GLU A 86 -12.87 -19.47 -2.22
C GLU A 86 -12.56 -20.91 -2.67
N THR A 87 -11.28 -21.26 -2.73
CA THR A 87 -10.83 -22.61 -3.13
C THR A 87 -11.33 -23.69 -2.17
N HIS A 88 -11.30 -23.43 -0.86
CA HIS A 88 -11.82 -24.36 0.14
C HIS A 88 -13.35 -24.50 0.05
N GLU A 89 -14.06 -23.41 -0.18
CA GLU A 89 -15.51 -23.45 -0.35
C GLU A 89 -15.94 -24.17 -1.61
N ASP A 90 -15.25 -23.95 -2.73
CA ASP A 90 -15.48 -24.69 -3.98
C ASP A 90 -15.19 -26.17 -3.81
N SER A 91 -14.10 -26.52 -3.13
CA SER A 91 -13.76 -27.90 -2.81
C SER A 91 -14.82 -28.56 -1.93
N ASN A 92 -15.33 -27.86 -0.93
CA ASN A 92 -16.41 -28.33 -0.07
C ASN A 92 -17.73 -28.48 -0.84
N ARG A 93 -18.10 -27.52 -1.68
CA ARG A 93 -19.28 -27.61 -2.56
C ARG A 93 -19.19 -28.81 -3.50
N ASN A 94 -18.05 -29.00 -4.17
CA ASN A 94 -17.84 -30.12 -5.09
C ASN A 94 -17.91 -31.48 -4.39
N ARG A 95 -17.47 -31.56 -3.13
CA ARG A 95 -17.45 -32.80 -2.36
C ARG A 95 -18.78 -33.13 -1.67
N PHE A 96 -19.55 -32.11 -1.30
CA PHE A 96 -20.77 -32.28 -0.50
C PHE A 96 -22.06 -31.79 -1.19
N GLY A 97 -21.99 -31.34 -2.45
CA GLY A 97 -23.16 -31.02 -3.28
C GLY A 97 -23.87 -29.71 -2.95
N GLY A 98 -23.18 -28.71 -2.41
CA GLY A 98 -23.80 -27.42 -2.08
C GLY A 98 -24.25 -26.64 -3.32
N GLU A 99 -25.49 -26.12 -3.31
CA GLU A 99 -26.08 -25.33 -4.40
C GLU A 99 -25.29 -24.04 -4.70
N ARG A 100 -25.40 -23.58 -5.96
CA ARG A 100 -24.69 -22.41 -6.54
C ARG A 100 -25.28 -21.09 -6.07
#